data_AF-A0A258KV69-F1
#
_entry.id   AF-A0A258KV69-F1
#
_cell.length_a   1.000
_cell.length_b   1.000
_cell.length_c   1.000
_cell.angle_alpha   90.00
_cell.angle_beta   90.00
_cell.angle_gamma   90.00
#
_symmetry.space_group_name_H-M   'P 1'
#
loop_
_entity.id
_entity.type
_entity.pdbx_description
1 polymer ?
#
loop_
_entity_poly.entity_id
_entity_poly.type
_entity_poly.pdbx_seq_one_letter_code
_entity_poly.pdbx_strand_id
1 'polypeptide(L)'
;YIKSVNDGLLKIFSKMGISTLQSYHGAQIFEIVGLNKDVIDNYFTGSVSRIGGMGLDDIAEEALRKHFLGFKRRGIETKLLPEGGVYQWKRKGEAHLFNPDTVHLLQHATRTNNYDVYKKYASHINKQTDTLYTIRGLLDFAHHRQPVPLSEVEPVEVILKRFATGAMSFGSISHEAHSTLAIAMNRIGAKSNTGEGGEDELRYLPLADGGSMRSAIKQIASGRFGVTANYLTNADELQIKMAQGAKPGEGGQLPGDKVDEWIAKVRHATPGVGLISPPPHHDIYSIEDLAQLIFDLKNANRAARISVKLVSKAGVGTIAAGVAKAHADVILIAGHDGGTGASPLTSIKHAGLPWELGLAEAQQTLVKNKLRSRVVLQTDGQLKTGKDIAIATLLGAEEWGVATAALVAGGCIMMRKCHLNTCPVGVATQDPELRKLFSGKPEHIVNLFRFIAEELREIMAELGFRTINDMVGRVQFLKMRDDVDHWKVKNIDLSGILYPMDNPSGMTLYNSEKQDHNLENVLDWELVKNAAKAIESKEPVFASFNIKNTDRTTGTILSNEITKKYQSAGLPQNTINYTFTGSAGQSFGAFCTKGISFEL
;
A
#
# COMPACT_ATOMS: atom_id res chain seq x y z
N TYR A 1 -10.27 31.58 9.28
CA TYR A 1 -11.08 30.97 8.20
C TYR A 1 -10.45 31.16 6.84
N ILE A 2 -10.42 32.37 6.26
CA ILE A 2 -9.91 32.64 4.90
C ILE A 2 -8.52 32.03 4.65
N LYS A 3 -7.57 32.24 5.57
CA LYS A 3 -6.24 31.63 5.50
C LYS A 3 -6.30 30.10 5.33
N SER A 4 -7.09 29.41 6.15
CA SER A 4 -7.25 27.95 6.09
C SER A 4 -7.86 27.48 4.77
N VAL A 5 -8.78 28.25 4.18
CA VAL A 5 -9.36 27.95 2.87
C VAL A 5 -8.29 28.12 1.78
N ASN A 6 -7.53 29.21 1.80
CA ASN A 6 -6.45 29.47 0.84
C ASN A 6 -5.39 28.36 0.91
N ASP A 7 -4.91 28.04 2.12
CA ASP A 7 -3.95 26.96 2.34
C ASP A 7 -4.52 25.61 1.89
N GLY A 8 -5.81 25.36 2.14
CA GLY A 8 -6.52 24.16 1.69
C GLY A 8 -6.62 24.04 0.16
N LEU A 9 -6.89 25.15 -0.53
CA LEU A 9 -6.93 25.21 -1.99
C LEU A 9 -5.55 24.96 -2.59
N LEU A 10 -4.52 25.66 -2.13
CA LEU A 10 -3.13 25.44 -2.56
C LEU A 10 -2.69 23.99 -2.34
N LYS A 11 -3.14 23.40 -1.23
CA LYS A 11 -2.90 21.99 -0.93
C LYS A 11 -3.63 21.03 -1.87
N ILE A 12 -4.82 21.37 -2.36
CA ILE A 12 -5.53 20.56 -3.37
C ILE A 12 -4.82 20.68 -4.73
N PHE A 13 -4.43 21.88 -5.14
CA PHE A 13 -3.79 22.11 -6.45
C PHE A 13 -2.45 21.36 -6.55
N SER A 14 -1.64 21.46 -5.49
CA SER A 14 -0.31 20.82 -5.44
C SER A 14 -0.35 19.29 -5.52
N LYS A 15 -1.47 18.62 -5.16
CA LYS A 15 -1.60 17.16 -5.32
C LYS A 15 -1.44 16.67 -6.76
N MET A 16 -1.70 17.55 -7.72
CA MET A 16 -1.61 17.29 -9.15
C MET A 16 -0.51 18.11 -9.83
N GLY A 17 0.34 18.81 -9.06
CA GLY A 17 1.38 19.69 -9.58
C GLY A 17 0.86 21.01 -10.18
N ILE A 18 -0.37 21.41 -9.86
CA ILE A 18 -0.96 22.66 -10.36
C ILE A 18 -0.57 23.81 -9.42
N SER A 19 -0.01 24.87 -9.99
CA SER A 19 0.52 26.01 -9.21
C SER A 19 -0.38 27.25 -9.22
N THR A 20 -1.42 27.30 -10.06
CA THR A 20 -2.29 28.48 -10.18
C THR A 20 -3.78 28.12 -10.08
N LEU A 21 -4.56 28.99 -9.45
CA LEU A 21 -6.02 28.86 -9.41
C LEU A 21 -6.62 28.98 -10.82
N GLN A 22 -6.05 29.82 -11.69
CA GLN A 22 -6.53 30.02 -13.06
C GLN A 22 -6.47 28.72 -13.86
N SER A 23 -5.39 27.95 -13.75
CA SER A 23 -5.28 26.64 -14.40
C SER A 23 -6.19 25.58 -13.79
N TYR A 24 -6.51 25.68 -12.49
CA TYR A 24 -7.41 24.75 -11.82
C TYR A 24 -8.89 25.03 -12.13
N HIS A 25 -9.25 26.30 -12.32
CA HIS A 25 -10.62 26.72 -12.56
C HIS A 25 -11.17 26.11 -13.85
N GLY A 26 -12.28 25.37 -13.75
CA GLY A 26 -12.91 24.68 -14.88
C GLY A 26 -12.22 23.38 -15.33
N ALA A 27 -11.08 23.00 -14.74
CA ALA A 27 -10.31 21.84 -15.17
C ALA A 27 -10.93 20.48 -14.78
N GLN A 28 -12.00 20.49 -13.96
CA GLN A 28 -12.73 19.28 -13.52
C GLN A 28 -11.81 18.18 -12.96
N ILE A 29 -10.82 18.57 -12.12
CA ILE A 29 -9.86 17.66 -11.49
C ILE A 29 -10.51 16.91 -10.31
N PHE A 30 -11.54 16.12 -10.62
CA PHE A 30 -12.23 15.23 -9.71
C PHE A 30 -12.74 14.01 -10.50
N GLU A 31 -13.13 12.97 -9.78
CA GLU A 31 -13.83 11.84 -10.35
C GLU A 31 -15.17 11.67 -9.63
N ILE A 32 -16.22 11.43 -10.39
CA ILE A 32 -17.57 11.27 -9.86
C ILE A 32 -17.86 9.78 -9.67
N VAL A 33 -18.35 9.43 -8.48
CA VAL A 33 -18.77 8.08 -8.13
C VAL A 33 -20.19 8.14 -7.62
N GLY A 34 -21.10 7.39 -8.23
CA GLY A 34 -22.48 7.29 -7.77
C GLY A 34 -23.45 8.28 -8.40
N LEU A 35 -23.12 8.93 -9.54
CA LEU A 35 -24.06 9.74 -10.34
C LEU A 35 -24.18 9.19 -11.77
N ASN A 36 -25.41 9.20 -12.29
CA ASN A 36 -25.71 8.67 -13.62
C ASN A 36 -25.20 9.56 -14.76
N LYS A 37 -25.18 8.97 -15.96
CA LYS A 37 -24.67 9.62 -17.17
C LYS A 37 -25.43 10.89 -17.54
N ASP A 38 -26.76 10.93 -17.38
CA ASP A 38 -27.56 12.12 -17.71
C ASP A 38 -27.15 13.34 -16.87
N VAL A 39 -26.88 13.15 -15.57
CA VAL A 39 -26.37 14.22 -14.71
C VAL A 39 -24.97 14.65 -15.13
N ILE A 40 -24.10 13.70 -15.47
CA ILE A 40 -22.74 14.02 -15.93
C ILE A 40 -22.78 14.83 -17.23
N ASP A 41 -23.49 14.34 -18.24
CA ASP A 41 -23.47 14.91 -19.58
C ASP A 41 -24.04 16.35 -19.60
N ASN A 42 -25.03 16.66 -18.74
CA ASN A 42 -25.65 17.99 -18.67
C ASN A 42 -24.94 18.98 -17.73
N TYR A 43 -24.37 18.53 -16.61
CA TYR A 43 -23.88 19.43 -15.54
C TYR A 43 -22.39 19.30 -15.21
N PHE A 44 -21.76 18.20 -15.61
CA PHE A 44 -20.35 17.91 -15.38
C PHE A 44 -19.68 17.35 -16.64
N THR A 45 -20.07 17.85 -17.82
CA THR A 45 -19.70 17.29 -19.13
C THR A 45 -18.19 17.04 -19.20
N GLY A 46 -17.80 15.83 -19.62
CA GLY A 46 -16.39 15.42 -19.71
C GLY A 46 -15.78 14.84 -18.42
N SER A 47 -16.46 14.95 -17.28
CA SER A 47 -15.98 14.34 -16.03
C SER A 47 -16.14 12.82 -16.06
N VAL A 48 -15.19 12.11 -15.46
CA VAL A 48 -15.23 10.64 -15.38
C VAL A 48 -16.28 10.18 -14.35
N SER A 49 -17.16 9.26 -14.75
CA SER A 49 -18.06 8.49 -13.88
C SER A 49 -18.15 7.06 -14.40
N ARG A 50 -17.67 6.09 -13.63
CA ARG A 50 -17.48 4.69 -14.10
C ARG A 50 -18.59 3.73 -13.73
N ILE A 51 -19.38 4.05 -12.70
CA ILE A 51 -20.37 3.12 -12.14
C ILE A 51 -21.81 3.63 -12.15
N GLY A 52 -22.08 4.78 -12.76
CA GLY A 52 -23.41 5.40 -12.73
C GLY A 52 -23.88 5.70 -11.30
N GLY A 53 -25.20 5.71 -11.08
CA GLY A 53 -25.82 5.93 -9.77
C GLY A 53 -27.00 6.91 -9.82
N MET A 54 -27.07 7.81 -8.85
CA MET A 54 -28.22 8.71 -8.65
C MET A 54 -28.43 9.66 -9.83
N GLY A 55 -29.71 9.88 -10.18
CA GLY A 55 -30.15 10.94 -11.10
C GLY A 55 -30.61 12.22 -10.38
N LEU A 56 -31.18 13.17 -11.12
CA LEU A 56 -31.69 14.43 -10.55
C LEU A 56 -32.81 14.21 -9.52
N ASP A 57 -33.73 13.29 -9.77
CA ASP A 57 -34.84 13.00 -8.85
C ASP A 57 -34.32 12.42 -7.52
N ASP A 58 -33.32 11.54 -7.59
CA ASP A 58 -32.66 10.96 -6.42
C ASP A 58 -31.92 12.03 -5.59
N ILE A 59 -31.22 12.95 -6.28
CA ILE A 59 -30.54 14.09 -5.65
C ILE A 59 -31.56 15.02 -4.98
N ALA A 60 -32.69 15.29 -5.66
CA ALA A 60 -33.77 16.10 -5.12
C ALA A 60 -34.38 15.46 -3.87
N GLU A 61 -34.62 14.15 -3.88
CA GLU A 61 -35.11 13.39 -2.72
C GLU A 61 -34.12 13.47 -1.54
N GLU A 62 -32.81 13.31 -1.76
CA GLU A 62 -31.80 13.51 -0.72
C GLU A 62 -31.83 14.93 -0.12
N ALA A 63 -31.95 15.95 -0.98
CA ALA A 63 -32.01 17.34 -0.55
C ALA A 63 -33.29 17.61 0.25
N LEU A 64 -34.44 17.11 -0.21
CA LEU A 64 -35.73 17.25 0.45
C LEU A 64 -35.78 16.53 1.80
N ARG A 65 -35.16 15.34 1.94
CA ARG A 65 -35.06 14.64 3.23
C ARG A 65 -34.34 15.48 4.28
N LYS A 66 -33.20 16.08 3.92
CA LYS A 66 -32.44 16.99 4.80
C LYS A 66 -33.23 18.25 5.12
N HIS A 67 -33.90 18.81 4.11
CA HIS A 67 -34.80 19.95 4.30
C HIS A 67 -35.92 19.62 5.31
N PHE A 68 -36.64 18.52 5.13
CA PHE A 68 -37.71 18.14 6.05
C PHE A 68 -37.19 17.83 7.45
N LEU A 69 -35.98 17.28 7.62
CA LEU A 69 -35.39 17.11 8.94
C LEU A 69 -35.13 18.45 9.65
N GLY A 70 -34.69 19.48 8.90
CA GLY A 70 -34.42 20.81 9.45
C GLY A 70 -35.68 21.66 9.68
N PHE A 71 -36.73 21.46 8.88
CA PHE A 71 -37.90 22.35 8.83
C PHE A 71 -39.24 21.71 9.29
N LYS A 72 -39.39 20.36 9.32
CA LYS A 72 -40.62 19.73 9.86
C LYS A 72 -40.63 19.78 11.39
N ARG A 73 -41.30 20.79 11.93
CA ARG A 73 -41.65 20.90 13.35
C ARG A 73 -42.95 20.14 13.67
N ARG A 74 -42.88 19.13 14.54
CA ARG A 74 -43.97 18.76 15.45
C ARG A 74 -43.39 18.40 16.83
N GLY A 75 -43.67 19.25 17.82
CA GLY A 75 -43.70 18.90 19.24
C GLY A 75 -42.41 18.97 20.07
N ILE A 76 -41.21 18.77 19.50
CA ILE A 76 -39.96 18.77 20.28
C ILE A 76 -38.90 19.64 19.58
N GLU A 77 -38.49 20.72 20.23
CA GLU A 77 -37.46 21.63 19.74
C GLU A 77 -36.06 21.07 20.01
N THR A 78 -35.49 20.31 19.07
CA THR A 78 -34.07 19.91 19.15
C THR A 78 -33.20 21.09 18.69
N LYS A 79 -32.61 21.82 19.65
CA LYS A 79 -31.77 23.00 19.38
C LYS A 79 -30.36 22.70 18.89
N LEU A 80 -29.94 21.43 18.89
CA LEU A 80 -28.59 21.00 18.55
C LEU A 80 -28.60 20.09 17.32
N LEU A 81 -27.55 20.19 16.52
CA LEU A 81 -27.29 19.24 15.43
C LEU A 81 -26.98 17.85 16.00
N PRO A 82 -27.28 16.77 15.26
CA PRO A 82 -26.84 15.42 15.63
C PRO A 82 -25.32 15.34 15.76
N GLU A 83 -24.83 14.48 16.66
CA GLU A 83 -23.38 14.29 16.90
C GLU A 83 -22.64 13.85 15.63
N GLY A 84 -23.30 13.07 14.76
CA GLY A 84 -22.69 12.44 13.59
C GLY A 84 -21.66 11.37 13.97
N GLY A 85 -21.11 10.73 12.95
CA GLY A 85 -20.19 9.60 13.04
C GLY A 85 -19.28 9.48 11.81
N VAL A 86 -19.33 10.40 10.84
CA VAL A 86 -18.53 10.35 9.60
C VAL A 86 -17.04 10.15 9.87
N TYR A 87 -16.47 10.86 10.85
CA TYR A 87 -15.02 10.84 11.13
C TYR A 87 -14.61 9.80 12.16
N GLN A 88 -15.51 9.46 13.09
CA GLN A 88 -15.27 8.50 14.16
C GLN A 88 -16.58 7.78 14.46
N TRP A 89 -16.51 6.48 14.70
CA TRP A 89 -17.68 5.72 15.11
C TRP A 89 -18.33 6.32 16.36
N LYS A 90 -19.64 6.50 16.29
CA LYS A 90 -20.50 6.92 17.40
C LYS A 90 -21.73 6.02 17.41
N ARG A 91 -22.24 5.72 18.60
CA ARG A 91 -23.38 4.79 18.77
C ARG A 91 -24.63 5.22 17.98
N LYS A 92 -24.83 6.53 17.77
CA LYS A 92 -25.95 7.12 17.02
C LYS A 92 -25.50 7.81 15.72
N GLY A 93 -24.28 7.57 15.26
CA GLY A 93 -23.71 8.19 14.06
C GLY A 93 -23.77 7.28 12.83
N GLU A 94 -23.10 7.69 11.75
CA GLU A 94 -22.92 6.85 10.56
C GLU A 94 -22.20 5.54 10.92
N ALA A 95 -22.51 4.48 10.18
CA ALA A 95 -21.98 3.16 10.43
C ALA A 95 -20.53 3.00 9.95
N HIS A 96 -19.80 2.09 10.59
CA HIS A 96 -18.41 1.75 10.24
C HIS A 96 -18.23 0.23 10.23
N LEU A 97 -17.47 -0.27 9.26
CA LEU A 97 -17.07 -1.68 9.20
C LEU A 97 -16.28 -2.10 10.45
N PHE A 98 -15.40 -1.23 10.95
CA PHE A 98 -14.81 -1.39 12.27
C PHE A 98 -15.61 -0.60 13.30
N ASN A 99 -16.28 -1.34 14.17
CA ASN A 99 -17.08 -0.89 15.29
C ASN A 99 -16.70 -1.73 16.53
N PRO A 100 -17.20 -1.42 17.74
CA PRO A 100 -16.83 -2.16 18.95
C PRO A 100 -17.02 -3.68 18.84
N ASP A 101 -18.11 -4.14 18.21
CA ASP A 101 -18.43 -5.57 18.11
C ASP A 101 -17.46 -6.30 17.19
N THR A 102 -17.21 -5.77 15.99
CA THR A 102 -16.27 -6.35 15.03
C THR A 102 -14.82 -6.32 15.54
N VAL A 103 -14.43 -5.26 16.25
CA VAL A 103 -13.12 -5.17 16.92
C VAL A 103 -13.01 -6.24 18.00
N HIS A 104 -14.03 -6.38 18.85
CA HIS A 104 -14.04 -7.37 19.92
C HIS A 104 -13.98 -8.80 19.38
N LEU A 105 -14.85 -9.14 18.41
CA LEU A 105 -14.90 -10.47 17.80
C LEU A 105 -13.56 -10.86 17.17
N LEU A 106 -12.94 -9.94 16.42
CA LEU A 106 -11.65 -10.21 15.78
C LEU A 106 -10.55 -10.46 16.82
N GLN A 107 -10.45 -9.60 17.83
CA GLN A 107 -9.46 -9.76 18.90
C GLN A 107 -9.70 -11.04 19.71
N HIS A 108 -10.96 -11.39 19.98
CA HIS A 108 -11.29 -12.61 20.70
C HIS A 108 -10.92 -13.86 19.87
N ALA A 109 -11.29 -13.89 18.59
CA ALA A 109 -10.94 -14.99 17.68
C ALA A 109 -9.43 -15.23 17.60
N THR A 110 -8.65 -14.16 17.41
CA THR A 110 -7.19 -14.29 17.23
C THR A 110 -6.44 -14.60 18.52
N ARG A 111 -6.91 -14.10 19.68
CA ARG A 111 -6.32 -14.42 20.99
C ARG A 111 -6.62 -15.86 21.43
N THR A 112 -7.81 -16.37 21.10
CA THR A 112 -8.24 -17.73 21.49
C THR A 112 -7.99 -18.78 20.41
N ASN A 113 -7.43 -18.38 19.27
CA ASN A 113 -7.28 -19.22 18.07
C ASN A 113 -8.58 -19.93 17.66
N ASN A 114 -9.70 -19.21 17.70
CA ASN A 114 -11.03 -19.75 17.45
C ASN A 114 -11.60 -19.30 16.10
N TYR A 115 -11.58 -20.22 15.13
CA TYR A 115 -12.07 -19.97 13.77
C TYR A 115 -13.60 -19.75 13.69
N ASP A 116 -14.39 -20.35 14.58
CA ASP A 116 -15.85 -20.12 14.59
C ASP A 116 -16.21 -18.71 15.06
N VAL A 117 -15.45 -18.15 16.01
CA VAL A 117 -15.58 -16.73 16.38
C VAL A 117 -15.15 -15.84 15.21
N TYR A 118 -14.10 -16.22 14.47
CA TYR A 118 -13.71 -15.50 13.25
C TYR A 118 -14.83 -15.51 12.21
N LYS A 119 -15.50 -16.64 11.96
CA LYS A 119 -16.65 -16.69 11.03
C LYS A 119 -17.78 -15.75 11.45
N LYS A 120 -18.02 -15.56 12.75
CA LYS A 120 -18.97 -14.54 13.25
C LYS A 120 -18.49 -13.12 12.94
N TYR A 121 -17.20 -12.83 13.14
CA TYR A 121 -16.58 -11.57 12.72
C TYR A 121 -16.74 -11.34 11.21
N ALA A 122 -16.36 -12.31 10.39
CA ALA A 122 -16.42 -12.22 8.94
C ALA A 122 -17.85 -12.02 8.47
N SER A 123 -18.81 -12.73 9.06
CA SER A 123 -20.24 -12.52 8.80
C SER A 123 -20.69 -11.08 9.10
N HIS A 124 -20.28 -10.48 10.22
CA HIS A 124 -20.60 -9.08 10.54
C HIS A 124 -19.99 -8.07 9.56
N ILE A 125 -18.81 -8.36 8.99
CA ILE A 125 -18.16 -7.51 7.98
C ILE A 125 -18.81 -7.69 6.60
N ASN A 126 -19.09 -8.94 6.23
CA ASN A 126 -19.58 -9.32 4.91
C ASN A 126 -21.09 -9.04 4.74
N LYS A 127 -21.87 -9.09 5.83
CA LYS A 127 -23.32 -8.80 5.80
C LYS A 127 -23.56 -7.29 5.72
N GLN A 128 -23.59 -6.79 4.49
CA GLN A 128 -23.88 -5.40 4.15
C GLN A 128 -25.28 -5.19 3.54
N THR A 129 -26.26 -6.05 3.86
CA THR A 129 -27.61 -5.96 3.28
C THR A 129 -28.33 -4.67 3.65
N ASP A 130 -28.28 -4.30 4.94
CA ASP A 130 -29.06 -3.18 5.48
C ASP A 130 -28.29 -1.86 5.42
N THR A 131 -26.96 -1.95 5.33
CA THR A 131 -26.06 -0.81 5.27
C THR A 131 -24.96 -1.14 4.29
N LEU A 132 -24.98 -0.45 3.15
CA LEU A 132 -24.07 -0.65 2.04
C LEU A 132 -22.85 0.25 2.24
N TYR A 133 -21.66 -0.35 2.43
CA TYR A 133 -20.44 0.40 2.74
C TYR A 133 -19.49 0.52 1.55
N THR A 134 -19.40 -0.52 0.73
CA THR A 134 -18.35 -0.68 -0.28
C THR A 134 -18.89 -1.25 -1.59
N ILE A 135 -18.16 -1.03 -2.70
CA ILE A 135 -18.52 -1.59 -4.01
C ILE A 135 -18.54 -3.12 -3.94
N ARG A 136 -17.51 -3.74 -3.34
CA ARG A 136 -17.49 -5.20 -3.12
C ARG A 136 -18.63 -5.74 -2.24
N GLY A 137 -19.28 -4.89 -1.43
CA GLY A 137 -20.49 -5.25 -0.68
C GLY A 137 -21.70 -5.51 -1.59
N LEU A 138 -21.68 -4.96 -2.82
CA LEU A 138 -22.66 -5.16 -3.89
C LEU A 138 -22.38 -6.40 -4.74
N LEU A 139 -21.26 -7.09 -4.50
CA LEU A 139 -20.84 -8.25 -5.30
C LEU A 139 -21.16 -9.57 -4.59
N ASP A 140 -21.51 -10.54 -5.41
CA ASP A 140 -21.64 -11.94 -5.03
C ASP A 140 -20.89 -12.85 -5.99
N PHE A 141 -20.80 -14.12 -5.65
CA PHE A 141 -20.16 -15.10 -6.51
C PHE A 141 -21.13 -15.71 -7.53
N ALA A 142 -20.62 -15.93 -8.74
CA ALA A 142 -21.29 -16.68 -9.79
C ALA A 142 -20.63 -18.07 -9.92
N HIS A 143 -21.45 -19.12 -9.88
CA HIS A 143 -20.98 -20.50 -9.89
C HIS A 143 -21.01 -21.06 -11.31
N HIS A 144 -19.84 -21.12 -11.95
CA HIS A 144 -19.66 -21.67 -13.30
C HIS A 144 -18.98 -23.03 -13.32
N ARG A 145 -18.61 -23.56 -12.15
CA ARG A 145 -17.87 -24.82 -11.99
C ARG A 145 -18.50 -25.64 -10.88
N GLN A 146 -18.26 -26.96 -10.93
CA GLN A 146 -18.58 -27.83 -9.82
C GLN A 146 -17.62 -27.53 -8.65
N PRO A 147 -18.13 -27.44 -7.41
CA PRO A 147 -17.29 -27.34 -6.22
C PRO A 147 -16.29 -28.49 -6.14
N VAL A 148 -15.13 -28.22 -5.55
CA VAL A 148 -14.09 -29.24 -5.31
C VAL A 148 -13.94 -29.50 -3.81
N PRO A 149 -13.50 -30.69 -3.38
CA PRO A 149 -13.16 -30.93 -1.99
C PRO A 149 -12.11 -29.93 -1.49
N LEU A 150 -12.25 -29.44 -0.26
CA LEU A 150 -11.29 -28.51 0.36
C LEU A 150 -9.86 -29.08 0.41
N SER A 151 -9.71 -30.41 0.47
CA SER A 151 -8.42 -31.10 0.42
C SER A 151 -7.70 -30.97 -0.92
N GLU A 152 -8.39 -30.64 -2.01
CA GLU A 152 -7.80 -30.40 -3.33
C GLU A 152 -7.37 -28.93 -3.53
N VAL A 153 -7.83 -28.02 -2.67
CA VAL A 153 -7.41 -26.62 -2.67
C VAL A 153 -6.04 -26.51 -2.04
N GLU A 154 -5.16 -25.72 -2.66
CA GLU A 154 -3.78 -25.54 -2.20
C GLU A 154 -3.70 -25.24 -0.70
N PRO A 155 -2.66 -25.77 0.00
CA PRO A 155 -2.56 -25.64 1.46
C PRO A 155 -2.50 -24.18 1.92
N VAL A 156 -2.97 -23.93 3.15
CA VAL A 156 -2.98 -22.59 3.75
C VAL A 156 -1.58 -21.98 3.79
N GLU A 157 -0.54 -22.80 4.01
CA GLU A 157 0.87 -22.39 4.06
C GLU A 157 1.37 -21.80 2.74
N VAL A 158 0.80 -22.21 1.61
CA VAL A 158 1.15 -21.65 0.28
C VAL A 158 0.49 -20.30 0.10
N ILE A 159 -0.79 -20.17 0.48
CA ILE A 159 -1.56 -18.93 0.38
C ILE A 159 -0.98 -17.85 1.32
N LEU A 160 -0.53 -18.23 2.52
CA LEU A 160 0.03 -17.30 3.50
C LEU A 160 1.18 -16.45 2.95
N LYS A 161 2.01 -17.02 2.07
CA LYS A 161 3.17 -16.33 1.44
C LYS A 161 2.77 -15.15 0.54
N ARG A 162 1.52 -15.10 0.11
CA ARG A 162 0.97 -14.03 -0.75
C ARG A 162 0.50 -12.80 0.04
N PHE A 163 0.47 -12.91 1.37
CA PHE A 163 0.10 -11.78 2.22
C PHE A 163 1.28 -10.86 2.51
N ALA A 164 0.95 -9.58 2.65
CA ALA A 164 1.80 -8.62 3.31
C ALA A 164 1.02 -7.85 4.39
N THR A 165 1.70 -7.44 5.46
CA THR A 165 1.17 -6.34 6.27
C THR A 165 1.43 -5.03 5.53
N GLY A 166 0.46 -4.11 5.52
CA GLY A 166 0.65 -2.81 4.86
C GLY A 166 1.79 -1.99 5.48
N ALA A 167 2.30 -1.04 4.70
CA ALA A 167 3.40 -0.15 5.08
C ALA A 167 3.00 0.80 6.23
N MET A 168 3.53 0.55 7.43
CA MET A 168 3.25 1.35 8.62
C MET A 168 4.58 1.70 9.29
N SER A 169 4.89 2.99 9.38
CA SER A 169 6.23 3.43 9.79
C SER A 169 6.50 3.23 11.28
N PHE A 170 7.73 2.82 11.60
CA PHE A 170 8.27 3.03 12.94
C PHE A 170 8.26 4.55 13.24
N GLY A 171 7.61 4.93 14.33
CA GLY A 171 7.22 6.31 14.64
C GLY A 171 5.71 6.51 14.55
N SER A 172 5.07 6.09 13.46
CA SER A 172 3.60 6.06 13.40
C SER A 172 3.04 5.03 14.37
N ILE A 173 3.62 3.83 14.36
CA ILE A 173 3.39 2.77 15.34
C ILE A 173 4.62 2.60 16.24
N SER A 174 4.40 2.03 17.42
CA SER A 174 5.43 1.73 18.40
C SER A 174 6.41 0.67 17.87
N HIS A 175 7.59 0.60 18.49
CA HIS A 175 8.57 -0.45 18.18
C HIS A 175 7.93 -1.84 18.39
N GLU A 176 7.20 -2.00 19.49
CA GLU A 176 6.58 -3.26 19.90
C GLU A 176 5.56 -3.74 18.87
N ALA A 177 4.68 -2.85 18.39
CA ALA A 177 3.71 -3.21 17.35
C ALA A 177 4.39 -3.52 16.02
N HIS A 178 5.42 -2.74 15.64
CA HIS A 178 6.13 -2.91 14.36
C HIS A 178 6.94 -4.21 14.30
N SER A 179 7.71 -4.51 15.35
CA SER A 179 8.49 -5.75 15.43
C SER A 179 7.58 -6.97 15.57
N THR A 180 6.47 -6.87 16.31
CA THR A 180 5.48 -7.95 16.44
C THR A 180 4.86 -8.34 15.09
N LEU A 181 4.54 -7.36 14.23
CA LEU A 181 4.10 -7.62 12.86
C LEU A 181 5.19 -8.33 12.06
N ALA A 182 6.44 -7.87 12.11
CA ALA A 182 7.53 -8.49 11.36
C ALA A 182 7.80 -9.93 11.79
N ILE A 183 7.85 -10.20 13.10
CA ILE A 183 8.03 -11.55 13.64
C ILE A 183 6.89 -12.46 13.17
N ALA A 184 5.64 -11.98 13.24
CA ALA A 184 4.48 -12.77 12.81
C ALA A 184 4.57 -13.15 11.32
N MET A 185 4.85 -12.18 10.45
CA MET A 185 4.91 -12.43 9.01
C MET A 185 6.08 -13.32 8.62
N ASN A 186 7.25 -13.13 9.23
CA ASN A 186 8.43 -13.97 9.00
C ASN A 186 8.17 -15.44 9.40
N ARG A 187 7.41 -15.68 10.48
CA ARG A 187 7.05 -17.05 10.92
C ARG A 187 6.19 -17.82 9.90
N ILE A 188 5.38 -17.13 9.11
CA ILE A 188 4.50 -17.74 8.11
C ILE A 188 5.02 -17.61 6.67
N GLY A 189 6.26 -17.13 6.49
CA GLY A 189 6.85 -16.89 5.17
C GLY A 189 6.15 -15.79 4.36
N ALA A 190 5.34 -14.95 5.03
CA ALA A 190 4.69 -13.79 4.45
C ALA A 190 5.59 -12.55 4.63
N LYS A 191 5.10 -11.38 4.22
CA LYS A 191 5.92 -10.16 4.20
C LYS A 191 5.42 -9.10 5.17
N SER A 192 6.32 -8.47 5.92
CA SER A 192 6.04 -7.21 6.60
C SER A 192 6.74 -6.05 5.91
N ASN A 193 6.27 -4.82 6.15
CA ASN A 193 6.73 -3.63 5.46
C ASN A 193 7.14 -2.53 6.45
N THR A 194 8.33 -1.95 6.26
CA THR A 194 8.88 -0.93 7.16
C THR A 194 8.05 0.35 7.23
N GLY A 195 7.33 0.69 6.17
CA GLY A 195 6.80 2.03 5.97
C GLY A 195 7.90 3.08 5.80
N GLU A 196 7.50 4.34 5.79
CA GLU A 196 8.37 5.49 5.49
C GLU A 196 9.40 5.84 6.61
N GLY A 197 9.52 4.99 7.65
CA GLY A 197 10.21 5.36 8.89
C GLY A 197 11.66 4.94 9.01
N GLY A 198 12.19 4.20 8.04
CA GLY A 198 13.44 3.44 8.20
C GLY A 198 13.24 2.18 9.05
N GLU A 199 14.32 1.44 9.28
CA GLU A 199 14.37 0.30 10.17
C GLU A 199 15.70 0.27 10.91
N ASP A 200 15.66 0.06 12.23
CA ASP A 200 16.87 -0.02 13.04
C ASP A 200 17.66 -1.29 12.71
N GLU A 201 18.98 -1.16 12.57
CA GLU A 201 19.90 -2.25 12.20
C GLU A 201 19.91 -3.40 13.21
N LEU A 202 19.54 -3.14 14.48
CA LEU A 202 19.39 -4.19 15.49
C LEU A 202 18.40 -5.28 15.03
N ARG A 203 17.46 -4.95 14.15
CA ARG A 203 16.44 -5.88 13.65
C ARG A 203 16.95 -6.81 12.55
N TYR A 204 18.12 -6.53 11.98
CA TYR A 204 18.77 -7.41 11.01
C TYR A 204 19.44 -8.59 11.69
N LEU A 205 19.69 -8.50 12.99
CA LEU A 205 20.23 -9.60 13.78
C LEU A 205 19.16 -10.68 13.99
N PRO A 206 19.52 -11.96 13.85
CA PRO A 206 18.62 -13.05 14.20
C PRO A 206 18.29 -13.03 15.70
N LEU A 207 17.06 -13.41 16.03
CA LEU A 207 16.63 -13.58 17.40
C LEU A 207 17.23 -14.87 17.99
N ALA A 208 17.25 -14.97 19.32
CA ALA A 208 17.77 -16.13 20.03
C ALA A 208 17.03 -17.45 19.70
N ASP A 209 15.75 -17.36 19.33
CA ASP A 209 14.92 -18.49 18.89
C ASP A 209 15.07 -18.81 17.39
N GLY A 210 15.98 -18.15 16.68
CA GLY A 210 16.16 -18.26 15.23
C GLY A 210 15.16 -17.44 14.42
N GLY A 211 14.25 -16.70 15.06
CA GLY A 211 13.34 -15.77 14.40
C GLY A 211 14.02 -14.51 13.87
N SER A 212 13.23 -13.62 13.25
CA SER A 212 13.73 -12.35 12.73
C SER A 212 12.72 -11.22 12.94
N MET A 213 13.23 -10.05 13.32
CA MET A 213 12.47 -8.79 13.36
C MET A 213 12.59 -7.99 12.06
N ARG A 214 13.43 -8.41 11.11
CA ARG A 214 13.65 -7.70 9.84
C ARG A 214 12.36 -7.70 9.03
N SER A 215 11.96 -6.53 8.54
CA SER A 215 10.85 -6.44 7.60
C SER A 215 11.30 -6.88 6.20
N ALA A 216 10.60 -7.81 5.58
CA ALA A 216 10.93 -8.30 4.23
C ALA A 216 10.84 -7.20 3.16
N ILE A 217 9.85 -6.30 3.29
CA ILE A 217 9.65 -5.17 2.38
C ILE A 217 10.22 -3.91 3.03
N LYS A 218 11.13 -3.24 2.31
CA LYS A 218 11.69 -1.94 2.68
C LYS A 218 11.05 -0.87 1.79
N GLN A 219 10.39 0.11 2.38
CA GLN A 219 9.78 1.19 1.63
C GLN A 219 10.77 2.32 1.35
N ILE A 220 10.66 2.90 0.16
CA ILE A 220 11.38 4.07 -0.32
C ILE A 220 10.31 5.12 -0.63
N ALA A 221 10.25 6.17 0.18
CA ALA A 221 9.30 7.27 0.03
C ALA A 221 10.05 8.59 -0.22
N SER A 222 9.30 9.64 -0.54
CA SER A 222 9.85 10.96 -0.92
C SER A 222 10.83 11.55 0.08
N GLY A 223 10.62 11.36 1.38
CA GLY A 223 11.52 11.87 2.43
C GLY A 223 12.82 11.10 2.61
N ARG A 224 12.97 9.91 1.99
CA ARG A 224 14.16 9.03 2.10
C ARG A 224 14.65 8.75 3.53
N PHE A 225 13.76 8.85 4.52
CA PHE A 225 14.10 8.61 5.91
C PHE A 225 14.61 7.17 6.11
N GLY A 226 15.81 7.05 6.68
CA GLY A 226 16.46 5.77 6.96
C GLY A 226 16.82 4.94 5.72
N VAL A 227 16.79 5.52 4.51
CA VAL A 227 17.18 4.82 3.28
C VAL A 227 18.71 4.86 3.15
N THR A 228 19.36 3.80 3.61
CA THR A 228 20.82 3.61 3.53
C THR A 228 21.17 2.38 2.68
N ALA A 229 22.43 2.23 2.26
CA ALA A 229 22.88 1.03 1.56
C ALA A 229 22.58 -0.26 2.37
N ASN A 230 22.77 -0.24 3.69
CA ASN A 230 22.50 -1.38 4.56
C ASN A 230 21.01 -1.68 4.68
N TYR A 231 20.17 -0.64 4.75
CA TYR A 231 18.70 -0.77 4.72
C TYR A 231 18.23 -1.44 3.42
N LEU A 232 18.73 -0.98 2.26
CA LEU A 232 18.38 -1.53 0.96
C LEU A 232 18.86 -2.97 0.78
N THR A 233 20.06 -3.28 1.30
CA THR A 233 20.65 -4.63 1.27
C THR A 233 19.83 -5.63 2.07
N ASN A 234 19.23 -5.21 3.19
CA ASN A 234 18.44 -6.05 4.08
C ASN A 234 16.96 -6.17 3.66
N ALA A 235 16.68 -6.27 2.36
CA ALA A 235 15.33 -6.35 1.79
C ALA A 235 15.16 -7.57 0.88
N ASP A 236 13.96 -8.14 0.87
CA ASP A 236 13.50 -9.09 -0.16
C ASP A 236 12.68 -8.37 -1.23
N GLU A 237 12.12 -7.21 -0.89
CA GLU A 237 11.40 -6.31 -1.78
C GLU A 237 11.69 -4.85 -1.41
N LEU A 238 11.92 -4.03 -2.42
CA LEU A 238 12.06 -2.58 -2.31
C LEU A 238 10.81 -1.92 -2.88
N GLN A 239 10.03 -1.24 -2.04
CA GLN A 239 8.77 -0.62 -2.45
C GLN A 239 8.91 0.89 -2.63
N ILE A 240 8.83 1.38 -3.86
CA ILE A 240 8.69 2.80 -4.19
C ILE A 240 7.25 3.22 -3.85
N LYS A 241 7.10 4.15 -2.90
CA LYS A 241 5.81 4.68 -2.48
C LYS A 241 5.47 5.95 -3.24
N MET A 242 4.83 5.81 -4.40
CA MET A 242 4.30 6.97 -5.14
C MET A 242 3.17 7.65 -4.36
N ALA A 243 2.28 6.87 -3.76
CA ALA A 243 1.18 7.42 -2.96
C ALA A 243 0.63 6.40 -1.94
N GLN A 244 -0.29 6.86 -1.10
CA GLN A 244 -1.10 6.02 -0.21
C GLN A 244 -2.55 6.48 -0.21
N GLY A 245 -3.49 5.56 -0.05
CA GLY A 245 -4.93 5.83 -0.18
C GLY A 245 -5.48 6.91 0.75
N ALA A 246 -4.96 7.02 1.97
CA ALA A 246 -5.45 7.99 2.96
C ALA A 246 -5.05 9.45 2.69
N LYS A 247 -4.07 9.67 1.81
CA LYS A 247 -3.61 11.00 1.37
C LYS A 247 -2.80 10.93 0.06
N PRO A 248 -3.46 10.63 -1.07
CA PRO A 248 -2.82 10.71 -2.37
C PRO A 248 -2.44 12.15 -2.69
N GLY A 249 -1.30 12.33 -3.38
CA GLY A 249 -0.75 13.64 -3.71
C GLY A 249 -0.09 14.37 -2.54
N GLU A 250 0.17 13.69 -1.42
CA GLU A 250 0.86 14.25 -0.25
C GLU A 250 1.91 13.29 0.34
N GLY A 251 2.92 13.86 0.99
CA GLY A 251 3.97 13.11 1.68
C GLY A 251 3.58 12.59 3.06
N GLY A 252 4.41 11.71 3.63
CA GLY A 252 4.36 11.24 5.01
C GLY A 252 4.23 12.37 6.04
N GLN A 253 3.56 12.10 7.16
CA GLN A 253 3.46 13.04 8.28
C GLN A 253 3.73 12.29 9.58
N LEU A 254 4.69 12.77 10.37
CA LEU A 254 4.94 12.34 11.73
C LEU A 254 5.00 13.58 12.63
N PRO A 255 4.03 13.75 13.55
CA PRO A 255 4.06 14.80 14.56
C PRO A 255 5.34 14.78 15.40
N GLY A 256 5.86 15.96 15.77
CA GLY A 256 7.17 16.12 16.43
C GLY A 256 7.24 15.50 17.82
N ASP A 257 6.12 15.45 18.54
CA ASP A 257 5.95 14.75 19.82
C ASP A 257 6.11 13.23 19.71
N LYS A 258 6.12 12.68 18.48
CA LYS A 258 6.42 11.27 18.19
C LYS A 258 7.83 11.06 17.64
N VAL A 259 8.66 12.10 17.58
CA VAL A 259 10.04 12.05 17.10
C VAL A 259 10.96 12.09 18.31
N ASP A 260 10.99 10.98 19.05
CA ASP A 260 11.96 10.79 20.12
C ASP A 260 13.40 10.60 19.55
N GLU A 261 14.39 10.48 20.43
CA GLU A 261 15.79 10.30 20.03
C GLU A 261 16.02 9.05 19.17
N TRP A 262 15.28 7.98 19.43
CA TRP A 262 15.43 6.73 18.69
C TRP A 262 14.85 6.87 17.27
N ILE A 263 13.65 7.43 17.15
CA ILE A 263 13.03 7.73 15.85
C ILE A 263 13.91 8.70 15.06
N ALA A 264 14.41 9.76 15.71
CA ALA A 264 15.29 10.73 15.07
C ALA A 264 16.57 10.07 14.54
N LYS A 265 17.20 9.20 15.33
CA LYS A 265 18.40 8.43 14.93
C LYS A 265 18.13 7.56 13.70
N VAL A 266 17.07 6.75 13.71
CA VAL A 266 16.72 5.86 12.59
C VAL A 266 16.41 6.64 11.32
N ARG A 267 15.86 7.85 11.44
CA ARG A 267 15.49 8.69 10.30
C ARG A 267 16.59 9.66 9.85
N HIS A 268 17.70 9.74 10.58
CA HIS A 268 18.72 10.78 10.41
C HIS A 268 18.12 12.20 10.49
N ALA A 269 17.26 12.41 11.49
CA ALA A 269 16.50 13.63 11.70
C ALA A 269 16.77 14.25 13.08
N THR A 270 16.18 15.41 13.35
CA THR A 270 16.29 16.11 14.63
C THR A 270 15.18 15.69 15.60
N PRO A 271 15.49 15.30 16.86
CA PRO A 271 14.47 15.00 17.88
C PRO A 271 13.50 16.15 18.10
N GLY A 272 12.22 15.83 18.35
CA GLY A 272 11.14 16.78 18.63
C GLY A 272 10.60 17.56 17.43
N VAL A 273 11.25 17.48 16.26
CA VAL A 273 10.84 18.21 15.06
C VAL A 273 9.85 17.38 14.24
N GLY A 274 8.70 17.96 13.91
CA GLY A 274 7.71 17.31 13.05
C GLY A 274 8.27 17.02 11.65
N LEU A 275 8.06 15.78 11.18
CA LEU A 275 8.56 15.33 9.87
C LEU A 275 7.41 15.29 8.86
N ILE A 276 7.44 16.24 7.93
CA ILE A 276 6.53 16.28 6.78
C ILE A 276 7.36 15.98 5.54
N SER A 277 7.11 14.85 4.90
CA SER A 277 7.82 14.50 3.68
C SER A 277 7.33 15.37 2.51
N PRO A 278 8.20 15.66 1.53
CA PRO A 278 7.77 16.28 0.27
C PRO A 278 6.64 15.48 -0.40
N PRO A 279 5.68 16.12 -1.07
CA PRO A 279 4.65 15.39 -1.81
C PRO A 279 5.21 14.49 -2.94
N PRO A 280 6.06 14.98 -3.86
CA PRO A 280 6.67 14.14 -4.87
C PRO A 280 7.99 13.52 -4.36
N HIS A 281 8.39 12.41 -4.97
CA HIS A 281 9.80 12.03 -4.98
C HIS A 281 10.56 13.08 -5.81
N HIS A 282 11.61 13.67 -5.26
CA HIS A 282 12.39 14.70 -5.97
C HIS A 282 13.20 14.16 -7.15
N ASP A 283 13.32 12.85 -7.24
CA ASP A 283 13.97 12.06 -8.28
C ASP A 283 12.97 11.28 -9.14
N ILE A 284 11.68 11.65 -9.13
CA ILE A 284 10.66 11.07 -10.03
C ILE A 284 9.72 12.17 -10.52
N TYR A 285 9.99 12.72 -11.71
CA TYR A 285 9.11 13.70 -12.36
C TYR A 285 8.45 13.17 -13.63
N SER A 286 8.90 12.00 -14.10
CA SER A 286 8.42 11.33 -15.30
C SER A 286 8.45 9.80 -15.13
N ILE A 287 7.95 9.06 -16.13
CA ILE A 287 7.99 7.60 -16.08
C ILE A 287 9.42 7.08 -16.30
N GLU A 288 10.23 7.84 -17.02
CA GLU A 288 11.66 7.59 -17.26
C GLU A 288 12.45 7.74 -15.96
N ASP A 289 12.13 8.73 -15.14
CA ASP A 289 12.76 8.89 -13.82
C ASP A 289 12.37 7.76 -12.87
N LEU A 290 11.11 7.28 -12.93
CA LEU A 290 10.71 6.09 -12.19
C LEU A 290 11.52 4.86 -12.65
N ALA A 291 11.71 4.70 -13.96
CA ALA A 291 12.55 3.63 -14.52
C ALA A 291 14.00 3.76 -14.05
N GLN A 292 14.53 4.98 -13.94
CA GLN A 292 15.86 5.22 -13.36
C GLN A 292 15.90 4.79 -11.90
N LEU A 293 14.94 5.17 -11.06
CA LEU A 293 14.93 4.76 -9.66
C LEU A 293 14.78 3.24 -9.50
N ILE A 294 13.95 2.59 -10.33
CA ILE A 294 13.85 1.12 -10.34
C ILE A 294 15.22 0.51 -10.65
N PHE A 295 15.92 1.04 -11.66
CA PHE A 295 17.27 0.63 -12.01
C PHE A 295 18.26 0.86 -10.85
N ASP A 296 18.22 2.02 -10.19
CA ASP A 296 19.04 2.35 -9.02
C ASP A 296 18.85 1.35 -7.88
N LEU A 297 17.59 1.08 -7.53
CA LEU A 297 17.25 0.16 -6.45
C LEU A 297 17.61 -1.28 -6.79
N LYS A 298 17.48 -1.69 -8.05
CA LYS A 298 17.91 -3.02 -8.49
C LYS A 298 19.43 -3.19 -8.43
N ASN A 299 20.20 -2.16 -8.78
CA ASN A 299 21.65 -2.15 -8.59
C ASN A 299 22.01 -2.20 -7.09
N ALA A 300 21.27 -1.45 -6.25
CA ALA A 300 21.48 -1.40 -4.80
C ALA A 300 21.13 -2.70 -4.09
N ASN A 301 20.19 -3.50 -4.62
CA ASN A 301 19.92 -4.85 -4.17
C ASN A 301 19.34 -5.71 -5.30
N ARG A 302 20.23 -6.47 -5.96
CA ARG A 302 19.89 -7.34 -7.09
C ARG A 302 18.94 -8.48 -6.74
N ALA A 303 18.97 -8.93 -5.48
CA ALA A 303 18.14 -10.04 -5.00
C ALA A 303 16.70 -9.59 -4.70
N ALA A 304 16.50 -8.31 -4.35
CA ALA A 304 15.18 -7.79 -4.05
C ALA A 304 14.35 -7.58 -5.32
N ARG A 305 13.05 -7.82 -5.23
CA ARG A 305 12.08 -7.39 -6.25
C ARG A 305 11.70 -5.92 -6.04
N ILE A 306 11.37 -5.20 -7.11
CA ILE A 306 10.98 -3.79 -7.05
C ILE A 306 9.46 -3.65 -7.16
N SER A 307 8.87 -2.97 -6.18
CA SER A 307 7.44 -2.80 -6.01
C SER A 307 7.06 -1.33 -6.11
N VAL A 308 6.01 -0.99 -6.86
CA VAL A 308 5.55 0.39 -7.01
C VAL A 308 4.13 0.51 -6.44
N LYS A 309 3.99 1.29 -5.37
CA LYS A 309 2.72 1.53 -4.70
C LYS A 309 2.00 2.74 -5.27
N LEU A 310 0.94 2.46 -6.03
CA LEU A 310 0.00 3.43 -6.60
C LEU A 310 -1.27 3.51 -5.76
N VAL A 311 -2.12 4.49 -6.06
CA VAL A 311 -3.47 4.62 -5.48
C VAL A 311 -4.48 4.57 -6.61
N SER A 312 -5.59 3.88 -6.36
CA SER A 312 -6.74 3.82 -7.27
C SER A 312 -7.24 5.22 -7.63
N LYS A 313 -7.27 5.47 -8.95
CA LYS A 313 -7.91 6.62 -9.61
C LYS A 313 -8.20 6.24 -11.07
N ALA A 314 -9.07 6.95 -11.78
CA ALA A 314 -9.14 6.80 -13.23
C ALA A 314 -7.78 7.09 -13.90
N GLY A 315 -7.42 6.26 -14.87
CA GLY A 315 -6.15 6.29 -15.58
C GLY A 315 -5.02 5.54 -14.87
N VAL A 316 -5.27 4.92 -13.72
CA VAL A 316 -4.26 4.10 -13.03
C VAL A 316 -3.84 2.89 -13.86
N GLY A 317 -4.71 2.37 -14.74
CA GLY A 317 -4.33 1.28 -15.65
C GLY A 317 -3.25 1.69 -16.64
N THR A 318 -3.34 2.90 -17.20
CA THR A 318 -2.29 3.47 -18.08
C THR A 318 -0.98 3.63 -17.32
N ILE A 319 -1.04 4.14 -16.08
CA ILE A 319 0.13 4.29 -15.22
C ILE A 319 0.75 2.91 -14.93
N ALA A 320 -0.06 1.91 -14.60
CA ALA A 320 0.40 0.55 -14.34
C ALA A 320 1.12 -0.06 -15.56
N ALA A 321 0.63 0.17 -16.78
CA ALA A 321 1.32 -0.25 -18.00
C ALA A 321 2.69 0.45 -18.17
N GLY A 322 2.78 1.74 -17.86
CA GLY A 322 4.06 2.46 -17.82
C GLY A 322 5.02 1.87 -16.78
N VAL A 323 4.53 1.61 -15.57
CA VAL A 323 5.30 1.01 -14.47
C VAL A 323 5.83 -0.39 -14.83
N ALA A 324 5.02 -1.22 -15.50
CA ALA A 324 5.46 -2.52 -15.98
C ALA A 324 6.55 -2.41 -17.06
N LYS A 325 6.47 -1.40 -17.94
CA LYS A 325 7.51 -1.09 -18.93
C LYS A 325 8.77 -0.51 -18.30
N ALA A 326 8.64 0.19 -17.18
CA ALA A 326 9.74 0.67 -16.35
C ALA A 326 10.41 -0.44 -15.51
N HIS A 327 10.08 -1.71 -15.78
CA HIS A 327 10.70 -2.90 -15.18
C HIS A 327 10.37 -3.14 -13.71
N ALA A 328 9.28 -2.57 -13.16
CA ALA A 328 8.81 -2.98 -11.84
C ALA A 328 8.40 -4.47 -11.85
N ASP A 329 8.69 -5.18 -10.75
CA ASP A 329 8.30 -6.58 -10.57
C ASP A 329 6.89 -6.70 -9.96
N VAL A 330 6.48 -5.69 -9.17
CA VAL A 330 5.19 -5.66 -8.46
C VAL A 330 4.53 -4.29 -8.60
N ILE A 331 3.21 -4.28 -8.81
CA ILE A 331 2.39 -3.07 -8.79
C ILE A 331 1.33 -3.24 -7.71
N LEU A 332 1.33 -2.34 -6.72
CA LEU A 332 0.31 -2.30 -5.67
C LEU A 332 -0.71 -1.21 -5.99
N ILE A 333 -1.99 -1.57 -6.13
CA ILE A 333 -3.11 -0.63 -6.24
C ILE A 333 -3.77 -0.45 -4.87
N ALA A 334 -3.55 0.69 -4.23
CA ALA A 334 -4.13 0.98 -2.92
C ALA A 334 -5.51 1.66 -3.03
N GLY A 335 -6.47 1.22 -2.22
CA GLY A 335 -7.77 1.86 -2.07
C GLY A 335 -7.74 3.11 -1.18
N HIS A 336 -8.64 4.05 -1.43
CA HIS A 336 -8.78 5.30 -0.65
C HIS A 336 -9.00 5.09 0.85
N ASP A 337 -9.58 3.94 1.22
CA ASP A 337 -9.96 3.58 2.57
C ASP A 337 -8.78 3.05 3.42
N GLY A 338 -7.56 3.04 2.85
CA GLY A 338 -6.33 2.73 3.56
C GLY A 338 -6.16 3.51 4.88
N GLY A 339 -5.51 2.90 5.87
CA GLY A 339 -5.23 3.53 7.16
C GLY A 339 -4.12 4.58 7.09
N THR A 340 -4.05 5.45 8.10
CA THR A 340 -2.92 6.38 8.30
C THR A 340 -2.76 6.73 9.77
N GLY A 341 -1.51 6.96 10.21
CA GLY A 341 -1.22 7.48 11.55
C GLY A 341 -1.56 8.96 11.70
N ALA A 342 -1.31 9.74 10.64
CA ALA A 342 -1.61 11.18 10.56
C ALA A 342 -1.92 11.58 9.11
N SER A 343 -2.97 12.36 8.91
CA SER A 343 -3.37 12.91 7.60
C SER A 343 -4.44 13.99 7.80
N PRO A 344 -4.51 15.00 6.92
CA PRO A 344 -5.64 15.91 6.88
C PRO A 344 -6.97 15.15 6.69
N LEU A 345 -8.01 15.57 7.40
CA LEU A 345 -9.34 14.96 7.28
C LEU A 345 -9.90 15.06 5.86
N THR A 346 -9.61 16.16 5.15
CA THR A 346 -10.03 16.36 3.76
C THR A 346 -9.46 15.27 2.84
N SER A 347 -8.20 14.88 3.03
CA SER A 347 -7.55 13.87 2.21
C SER A 347 -8.05 12.46 2.52
N ILE A 348 -8.32 12.15 3.79
CA ILE A 348 -8.91 10.86 4.19
C ILE A 348 -10.30 10.65 3.57
N LYS A 349 -11.08 11.73 3.40
CA LYS A 349 -12.47 11.65 2.96
C LYS A 349 -12.70 11.94 1.48
N HIS A 350 -11.80 12.68 0.83
CA HIS A 350 -12.05 13.23 -0.50
C HIS A 350 -10.92 13.00 -1.50
N ALA A 351 -9.96 12.11 -1.22
CA ALA A 351 -8.90 11.79 -2.16
C ALA A 351 -8.71 10.27 -2.32
N GLY A 352 -8.43 9.83 -3.55
CA GLY A 352 -8.35 8.42 -3.92
C GLY A 352 -9.72 7.81 -4.20
N LEU A 353 -9.71 6.58 -4.72
CA LEU A 353 -10.93 5.80 -5.01
C LEU A 353 -10.90 4.38 -4.44
N PRO A 354 -12.06 3.69 -4.43
CA PRO A 354 -12.14 2.26 -4.10
C PRO A 354 -11.13 1.44 -4.91
N TRP A 355 -10.48 0.47 -4.27
CA TRP A 355 -9.48 -0.36 -4.94
C TRP A 355 -10.11 -1.26 -6.00
N GLU A 356 -11.39 -1.61 -5.88
CA GLU A 356 -12.13 -2.42 -6.84
C GLU A 356 -12.06 -1.80 -8.25
N LEU A 357 -12.21 -0.47 -8.32
CA LEU A 357 -12.15 0.29 -9.56
C LEU A 357 -10.74 0.29 -10.17
N GLY A 358 -9.73 0.61 -9.35
CA GLY A 358 -8.36 0.74 -9.81
C GLY A 358 -7.71 -0.60 -10.13
N LEU A 359 -8.03 -1.64 -9.37
CA LEU A 359 -7.50 -2.99 -9.56
C LEU A 359 -8.04 -3.58 -10.87
N ALA A 360 -9.35 -3.48 -11.11
CA ALA A 360 -9.95 -3.90 -12.36
C ALA A 360 -9.31 -3.16 -13.54
N GLU A 361 -9.21 -1.82 -13.48
CA GLU A 361 -8.60 -1.03 -14.56
C GLU A 361 -7.13 -1.43 -14.83
N ALA A 362 -6.34 -1.68 -13.79
CA ALA A 362 -4.96 -2.14 -13.91
C ALA A 362 -4.87 -3.54 -14.54
N GLN A 363 -5.65 -4.51 -14.04
CA GLN A 363 -5.74 -5.86 -14.61
C GLN A 363 -6.09 -5.80 -16.09
N GLN A 364 -7.17 -5.09 -16.41
CA GLN A 364 -7.70 -5.01 -17.75
C GLN A 364 -6.71 -4.36 -18.73
N THR A 365 -6.07 -3.27 -18.31
CA THR A 365 -5.10 -2.56 -19.15
C THR A 365 -3.82 -3.38 -19.37
N LEU A 366 -3.32 -4.06 -18.34
CA LEU A 366 -2.12 -4.89 -18.46
C LEU A 366 -2.35 -6.11 -19.37
N VAL A 367 -3.52 -6.74 -19.30
CA VAL A 367 -3.90 -7.85 -20.20
C VAL A 367 -3.97 -7.33 -21.64
N LYS A 368 -4.69 -6.24 -21.87
CA LYS A 368 -4.82 -5.61 -23.21
C LYS A 368 -3.48 -5.30 -23.86
N ASN A 369 -2.51 -4.88 -23.06
CA ASN A 369 -1.18 -4.48 -23.54
C ASN A 369 -0.14 -5.61 -23.54
N LYS A 370 -0.53 -6.86 -23.24
CA LYS A 370 0.38 -8.03 -23.15
C LYS A 370 1.52 -7.81 -22.14
N LEU A 371 1.20 -7.17 -21.02
CA LEU A 371 2.14 -6.87 -19.93
C LEU A 371 1.80 -7.64 -18.65
N ARG A 372 0.64 -8.29 -18.58
CA ARG A 372 0.14 -8.87 -17.34
C ARG A 372 1.02 -9.99 -16.78
N SER A 373 1.64 -10.81 -17.64
CA SER A 373 2.52 -11.91 -17.23
C SER A 373 3.83 -11.44 -16.58
N ARG A 374 4.23 -10.17 -16.76
CA ARG A 374 5.52 -9.61 -16.32
C ARG A 374 5.52 -9.07 -14.89
N VAL A 375 4.35 -8.84 -14.30
CA VAL A 375 4.23 -8.16 -13.00
C VAL A 375 3.28 -8.90 -12.08
N VAL A 376 3.59 -8.88 -10.78
CA VAL A 376 2.63 -9.26 -9.74
C VAL A 376 1.70 -8.07 -9.48
N LEU A 377 0.38 -8.28 -9.50
CA LEU A 377 -0.57 -7.29 -9.01
C LEU A 377 -0.90 -7.53 -7.55
N GLN A 378 -0.68 -6.51 -6.73
CA GLN A 378 -1.05 -6.49 -5.31
C GLN A 378 -2.15 -5.46 -5.09
N THR A 379 -3.02 -5.70 -4.11
CA THR A 379 -3.98 -4.69 -3.65
C THR A 379 -4.01 -4.56 -2.13
N ASP A 380 -4.30 -3.36 -1.64
CA ASP A 380 -4.61 -3.10 -0.25
C ASP A 380 -5.71 -2.04 -0.13
N GLY A 381 -6.28 -1.90 1.06
CA GLY A 381 -7.43 -1.02 1.29
C GLY A 381 -8.53 -1.77 2.03
N GLN A 382 -8.42 -1.77 3.37
CA GLN A 382 -9.48 -2.32 4.23
C GLN A 382 -9.89 -3.77 3.94
N LEU A 383 -9.01 -4.60 3.39
CA LEU A 383 -9.18 -6.05 3.28
C LEU A 383 -9.23 -6.67 4.68
N LYS A 384 -10.33 -7.34 5.01
CA LYS A 384 -10.65 -7.83 6.37
C LYS A 384 -10.99 -9.32 6.44
N THR A 385 -11.54 -9.88 5.38
CA THR A 385 -12.11 -11.24 5.35
C THR A 385 -11.59 -12.04 4.16
N GLY A 386 -11.73 -13.36 4.20
CA GLY A 386 -11.48 -14.23 3.05
C GLY A 386 -12.33 -13.85 1.83
N LYS A 387 -13.57 -13.39 2.03
CA LYS A 387 -14.40 -12.83 0.94
C LYS A 387 -13.77 -11.61 0.26
N ASP A 388 -13.22 -10.66 1.02
CA ASP A 388 -12.49 -9.52 0.44
C ASP A 388 -11.31 -10.00 -0.43
N ILE A 389 -10.57 -11.01 0.05
CA ILE A 389 -9.43 -11.59 -0.67
C ILE A 389 -9.87 -12.31 -1.94
N ALA A 390 -10.95 -13.09 -1.88
CA ALA A 390 -11.51 -13.78 -3.03
C ALA A 390 -11.93 -12.79 -4.13
N ILE A 391 -12.65 -11.73 -3.77
CA ILE A 391 -13.06 -10.67 -4.71
C ILE A 391 -11.83 -9.98 -5.31
N ALA A 392 -10.84 -9.60 -4.50
CA ALA A 392 -9.59 -9.04 -4.99
C ALA A 392 -8.88 -9.96 -5.99
N THR A 393 -8.85 -11.26 -5.71
CA THR A 393 -8.23 -12.27 -6.57
C THR A 393 -8.93 -12.38 -7.92
N LEU A 394 -10.27 -12.48 -7.91
CA LEU A 394 -11.09 -12.54 -9.12
C LEU A 394 -10.99 -11.25 -9.96
N LEU A 395 -10.75 -10.10 -9.33
CA LEU A 395 -10.47 -8.83 -10.01
C LEU A 395 -9.02 -8.69 -10.53
N GLY A 396 -8.11 -9.60 -10.17
CA GLY A 396 -6.77 -9.68 -10.77
C GLY A 396 -5.58 -9.63 -9.80
N ALA A 397 -5.81 -9.45 -8.50
CA ALA A 397 -4.73 -9.45 -7.51
C ALA A 397 -4.17 -10.86 -7.26
N GLU A 398 -2.87 -10.95 -7.06
CA GLU A 398 -2.13 -12.18 -6.72
C GLU A 398 -1.59 -12.15 -5.28
N GLU A 399 -1.51 -10.95 -4.71
CA GLU A 399 -1.02 -10.67 -3.36
C GLU A 399 -1.90 -9.61 -2.69
N TRP A 400 -1.92 -9.62 -1.35
CA TRP A 400 -2.85 -8.80 -0.59
C TRP A 400 -2.21 -8.13 0.62
N GLY A 401 -2.48 -6.84 0.79
CA GLY A 401 -2.05 -6.06 1.95
C GLY A 401 -3.13 -6.00 3.03
N VAL A 402 -2.88 -6.59 4.20
CA VAL A 402 -3.78 -6.53 5.36
C VAL A 402 -3.10 -5.76 6.49
N ALA A 403 -3.53 -4.51 6.70
CA ALA A 403 -2.89 -3.60 7.66
C ALA A 403 -3.74 -3.37 8.91
N THR A 404 -4.88 -2.69 8.77
CA THR A 404 -5.70 -2.30 9.93
C THR A 404 -6.23 -3.51 10.70
N ALA A 405 -6.66 -4.58 10.01
CA ALA A 405 -7.08 -5.81 10.69
C ALA A 405 -5.93 -6.45 11.47
N ALA A 406 -4.69 -6.43 10.94
CA ALA A 406 -3.50 -6.90 11.66
C ALA A 406 -3.20 -6.06 12.90
N LEU A 407 -3.33 -4.73 12.83
CA LEU A 407 -3.22 -3.87 14.01
C LEU A 407 -4.34 -4.13 15.03
N VAL A 408 -5.57 -4.38 14.59
CA VAL A 408 -6.70 -4.71 15.48
C VAL A 408 -6.45 -6.05 16.18
N ALA A 409 -6.03 -7.08 15.46
CA ALA A 409 -5.60 -8.36 16.03
C ALA A 409 -4.44 -8.19 17.02
N GLY A 410 -3.51 -7.26 16.72
CA GLY A 410 -2.42 -6.86 17.61
C GLY A 410 -2.83 -6.00 18.81
N GLY A 411 -4.08 -5.55 18.91
CA GLY A 411 -4.61 -4.84 20.07
C GLY A 411 -5.21 -3.45 19.81
N CYS A 412 -5.14 -2.92 18.59
CA CYS A 412 -5.78 -1.65 18.25
C CYS A 412 -7.30 -1.69 18.49
N ILE A 413 -7.81 -0.66 19.17
CA ILE A 413 -9.24 -0.50 19.51
C ILE A 413 -9.95 0.58 18.67
N MET A 414 -9.33 1.01 17.57
CA MET A 414 -9.90 2.00 16.62
C MET A 414 -10.29 3.35 17.24
N MET A 415 -9.54 3.82 18.24
CA MET A 415 -9.78 5.11 18.90
C MET A 415 -9.51 6.34 18.00
N ARG A 416 -8.75 6.17 16.90
CA ARG A 416 -8.39 7.22 15.93
C ARG A 416 -7.62 8.43 16.50
N LYS A 417 -6.86 8.22 17.57
CA LYS A 417 -5.93 9.22 18.17
C LYS A 417 -4.45 8.97 17.84
N CYS A 418 -4.16 8.25 16.76
CA CYS A 418 -2.82 7.81 16.39
C CYS A 418 -1.80 8.96 16.23
N HIS A 419 -2.28 10.13 15.80
CA HIS A 419 -1.50 11.35 15.58
C HIS A 419 -1.23 12.15 16.87
N LEU A 420 -1.91 11.83 17.98
CA LEU A 420 -1.81 12.60 19.23
C LEU A 420 -0.85 11.98 20.24
N ASN A 421 -0.10 10.94 19.83
CA ASN A 421 0.80 10.18 20.69
C ASN A 421 0.16 9.55 21.95
N THR A 422 -1.18 9.50 22.04
CA THR A 422 -1.93 9.10 23.24
C THR A 422 -2.67 7.77 23.05
N CYS A 423 -2.03 6.81 22.37
CA CYS A 423 -2.65 5.51 22.12
C CYS A 423 -2.77 4.69 23.42
N PRO A 424 -3.99 4.35 23.89
CA PRO A 424 -4.19 3.75 25.23
C PRO A 424 -3.77 2.28 25.32
N VAL A 425 -3.34 1.68 24.21
CA VAL A 425 -3.00 0.25 24.08
C VAL A 425 -1.59 0.05 23.50
N GLY A 426 -0.76 1.10 23.53
CA GLY A 426 0.64 1.02 23.13
C GLY A 426 0.91 0.75 21.65
N VAL A 427 -0.09 0.84 20.76
CA VAL A 427 0.08 0.56 19.33
C VAL A 427 0.65 1.76 18.56
N ALA A 428 0.04 2.94 18.68
CA ALA A 428 0.34 4.12 17.85
C ALA A 428 0.88 5.29 18.68
N THR A 429 1.90 5.04 19.49
CA THR A 429 2.51 5.99 20.43
C THR A 429 4.01 5.70 20.58
N GLN A 430 4.79 6.75 20.85
CA GLN A 430 6.18 6.68 21.29
C GLN A 430 6.34 6.99 22.79
N ASP A 431 5.25 7.31 23.49
CA ASP A 431 5.26 7.50 24.95
C ASP A 431 5.68 6.19 25.65
N PRO A 432 6.75 6.19 26.46
CA PRO A 432 7.25 4.98 27.11
C PRO A 432 6.26 4.31 28.06
N GLU A 433 5.41 5.07 28.76
CA GLU A 433 4.43 4.50 29.69
C GLU A 433 3.27 3.87 28.93
N LEU A 434 2.80 4.51 27.86
CA LEU A 434 1.74 3.93 27.03
C LEU A 434 2.22 2.72 26.23
N ARG A 435 3.49 2.69 25.81
CA ARG A 435 4.09 1.53 25.11
C ARG A 435 4.09 0.26 25.97
N LYS A 436 4.27 0.38 27.29
CA LYS A 436 4.17 -0.75 28.24
C LYS A 436 2.79 -1.42 28.22
N LEU A 437 1.75 -0.73 27.75
CA LEU A 437 0.39 -1.26 27.65
C LEU A 437 0.17 -2.12 26.40
N PHE A 438 1.16 -2.20 25.49
CA PHE A 438 1.07 -3.08 24.33
C PHE A 438 1.06 -4.55 24.76
N SER A 439 0.00 -5.26 24.38
CA SER A 439 -0.23 -6.67 24.73
C SER A 439 -0.40 -7.59 23.51
N GLY A 440 -0.14 -7.05 22.32
CA GLY A 440 -0.15 -7.82 21.09
C GLY A 440 0.97 -8.86 21.07
N LYS A 441 0.69 -10.03 20.50
CA LYS A 441 1.69 -11.08 20.31
C LYS A 441 1.70 -11.54 18.85
N PRO A 442 2.85 -12.03 18.34
CA PRO A 442 2.92 -12.50 16.96
C PRO A 442 1.87 -13.57 16.63
N GLU A 443 1.53 -14.43 17.59
CA GLU A 443 0.54 -15.52 17.41
C GLU A 443 -0.86 -14.98 17.06
N HIS A 444 -1.26 -13.83 17.62
CA HIS A 444 -2.56 -13.23 17.30
C HIS A 444 -2.63 -12.83 15.82
N ILE A 445 -1.52 -12.31 15.28
CA ILE A 445 -1.43 -11.88 13.89
C ILE A 445 -1.33 -13.10 12.96
N VAL A 446 -0.53 -14.12 13.34
CA VAL A 446 -0.49 -15.39 12.61
C VAL A 446 -1.88 -16.01 12.49
N ASN A 447 -2.64 -16.05 13.59
CA ASN A 447 -4.01 -16.57 13.60
C ASN A 447 -4.93 -15.79 12.65
N LEU A 448 -4.84 -14.45 12.62
CA LEU A 448 -5.60 -13.62 11.67
C LEU A 448 -5.38 -14.06 10.22
N PHE A 449 -4.13 -14.15 9.79
CA PHE A 449 -3.80 -14.51 8.40
C PHE A 449 -4.20 -15.95 8.09
N ARG A 450 -4.03 -16.88 9.05
CA ARG A 450 -4.50 -18.26 8.90
C ARG A 450 -6.02 -18.33 8.73
N PHE A 451 -6.79 -17.56 9.49
CA PHE A 451 -8.25 -17.55 9.36
C PHE A 451 -8.72 -16.96 8.03
N ILE A 452 -8.14 -15.84 7.59
CA ILE A 452 -8.45 -15.25 6.28
C ILE A 452 -8.12 -16.23 5.15
N ALA A 453 -6.96 -16.89 5.24
CA ALA A 453 -6.55 -17.87 4.24
C ALA A 453 -7.44 -19.12 4.24
N GLU A 454 -7.91 -19.58 5.40
CA GLU A 454 -8.83 -20.72 5.46
C GLU A 454 -10.22 -20.37 4.90
N GLU A 455 -10.77 -19.20 5.22
CA GLU A 455 -12.03 -18.71 4.61
C GLU A 455 -11.88 -18.58 3.09
N LEU A 456 -10.71 -18.11 2.61
CA LEU A 456 -10.42 -18.07 1.18
C LEU A 456 -10.41 -19.47 0.56
N ARG A 457 -9.82 -20.48 1.23
CA ARG A 457 -9.81 -21.87 0.73
C ARG A 457 -11.23 -22.45 0.67
N GLU A 458 -12.07 -22.15 1.64
CA GLU A 458 -13.49 -22.53 1.63
C GLU A 458 -14.21 -21.94 0.40
N ILE A 459 -13.98 -20.65 0.11
CA ILE A 459 -14.54 -19.98 -1.09
C ILE A 459 -13.95 -20.56 -2.39
N MET A 460 -12.65 -20.84 -2.43
CA MET A 460 -12.01 -21.46 -3.60
C MET A 460 -12.63 -22.84 -3.89
N ALA A 461 -12.83 -23.65 -2.85
CA ALA A 461 -13.48 -24.96 -2.95
C ALA A 461 -14.91 -24.83 -3.50
N GLU A 462 -15.69 -23.90 -2.94
CA GLU A 462 -17.06 -23.59 -3.37
C GLU A 462 -17.14 -23.17 -4.85
N LEU A 463 -16.18 -22.38 -5.32
CA LEU A 463 -16.11 -21.90 -6.71
C LEU A 463 -15.39 -22.85 -7.67
N GLY A 464 -14.87 -23.98 -7.18
CA GLY A 464 -14.19 -25.00 -7.99
C GLY A 464 -12.78 -24.60 -8.46
N PHE A 465 -12.06 -23.81 -7.67
CA PHE A 465 -10.64 -23.46 -7.89
C PHE A 465 -9.73 -24.26 -6.97
N ARG A 466 -8.64 -24.82 -7.52
CA ARG A 466 -7.63 -25.55 -6.75
C ARG A 466 -6.43 -24.68 -6.37
N THR A 467 -6.10 -23.68 -7.18
CA THR A 467 -4.98 -22.77 -6.95
C THR A 467 -5.40 -21.32 -7.13
N ILE A 468 -4.73 -20.40 -6.43
CA ILE A 468 -4.93 -18.95 -6.60
C ILE A 468 -4.63 -18.53 -8.04
N ASN A 469 -3.59 -19.10 -8.66
CA ASN A 469 -3.23 -18.77 -10.04
C ASN A 469 -4.38 -19.06 -11.03
N ASP A 470 -5.16 -20.12 -10.82
CA ASP A 470 -6.33 -20.44 -11.64
C ASP A 470 -7.47 -19.43 -11.48
N MET A 471 -7.56 -18.80 -10.29
CA MET A 471 -8.59 -17.87 -9.86
C MET A 471 -8.30 -16.42 -10.26
N VAL A 472 -7.03 -16.02 -10.37
CA VAL A 472 -6.62 -14.64 -10.67
C VAL A 472 -7.28 -14.13 -11.96
N GLY A 473 -7.97 -13.01 -11.85
CA GLY A 473 -8.58 -12.31 -12.98
C GLY A 473 -9.81 -13.01 -13.58
N ARG A 474 -10.36 -14.04 -12.94
CA ARG A 474 -11.58 -14.74 -13.38
C ARG A 474 -12.84 -13.99 -13.00
N VAL A 475 -12.94 -12.75 -13.46
CA VAL A 475 -13.99 -11.80 -13.07
C VAL A 475 -15.42 -12.28 -13.37
N GLN A 476 -15.61 -13.20 -14.32
CA GLN A 476 -16.91 -13.80 -14.61
C GLN A 476 -17.52 -14.59 -13.43
N PHE A 477 -16.71 -14.96 -12.42
CA PHE A 477 -17.17 -15.58 -11.17
C PHE A 477 -17.66 -14.54 -10.15
N LEU A 478 -17.71 -13.26 -10.52
CA LEU A 478 -18.35 -12.20 -9.77
C LEU A 478 -19.61 -11.75 -10.51
N LYS A 479 -20.66 -11.46 -9.75
CA LYS A 479 -21.89 -10.83 -10.24
C LYS A 479 -22.35 -9.76 -9.26
N MET A 480 -23.18 -8.85 -9.74
CA MET A 480 -23.93 -7.99 -8.84
C MET A 480 -24.92 -8.82 -8.03
N ARG A 481 -25.11 -8.45 -6.77
CA ARG A 481 -26.08 -9.09 -5.87
C ARG A 481 -27.51 -8.86 -6.33
N ASP A 482 -28.32 -9.89 -6.21
CA ASP A 482 -29.74 -9.86 -6.53
C ASP A 482 -30.61 -9.38 -5.33
N ASP A 483 -30.04 -9.37 -4.12
CA ASP A 483 -30.73 -9.10 -2.85
C ASP A 483 -30.53 -7.66 -2.31
N VAL A 484 -30.16 -6.72 -3.17
CA VAL A 484 -29.95 -5.30 -2.80
C VAL A 484 -31.07 -4.43 -3.38
N ASP A 485 -32.10 -4.17 -2.57
CA ASP A 485 -33.22 -3.29 -2.92
C ASP A 485 -33.13 -1.93 -2.21
N HIS A 486 -32.09 -1.16 -2.57
CA HIS A 486 -31.92 0.21 -2.08
C HIS A 486 -31.96 1.19 -3.25
N TRP A 487 -32.82 2.21 -3.16
CA TRP A 487 -33.07 3.18 -4.23
C TRP A 487 -31.79 3.85 -4.79
N LYS A 488 -30.81 4.18 -3.92
CA LYS A 488 -29.50 4.71 -4.35
C LYS A 488 -28.61 3.76 -5.16
N VAL A 489 -28.89 2.46 -5.12
CA VAL A 489 -28.11 1.43 -5.83
C VAL A 489 -28.76 0.99 -7.12
N LYS A 490 -30.06 1.27 -7.30
CA LYS A 490 -30.85 0.86 -8.46
C LYS A 490 -30.20 1.17 -9.81
N ASN A 491 -29.48 2.29 -9.90
CA ASN A 491 -28.87 2.81 -11.12
C ASN A 491 -27.34 2.65 -11.15
N ILE A 492 -26.77 1.85 -10.24
CA ILE A 492 -25.34 1.50 -10.26
C ILE A 492 -25.10 0.42 -11.33
N ASP A 493 -24.09 0.63 -12.16
CA ASP A 493 -23.64 -0.31 -13.18
C ASP A 493 -22.20 -0.73 -12.90
N LEU A 494 -22.00 -2.02 -12.62
CA LEU A 494 -20.67 -2.61 -12.37
C LEU A 494 -20.12 -3.38 -13.58
N SER A 495 -20.82 -3.37 -14.73
CA SER A 495 -20.44 -4.13 -15.93
C SER A 495 -19.01 -3.83 -16.39
N GLY A 496 -18.56 -2.57 -16.31
CA GLY A 496 -17.20 -2.17 -16.67
C GLY A 496 -16.11 -2.74 -15.74
N ILE A 497 -16.40 -2.84 -14.44
CA ILE A 497 -15.49 -3.51 -13.47
C ILE A 497 -15.48 -5.01 -13.73
N LEU A 498 -16.65 -5.58 -14.03
CA LEU A 498 -16.86 -7.00 -14.22
C LEU A 498 -16.53 -7.50 -15.64
N TYR A 499 -15.99 -6.64 -16.49
CA TYR A 499 -15.70 -6.97 -17.88
C TYR A 499 -14.51 -7.95 -17.99
N PRO A 500 -14.71 -9.17 -18.52
CA PRO A 500 -13.62 -10.11 -18.75
C PRO A 500 -12.83 -9.68 -19.99
N MET A 501 -11.63 -9.13 -19.79
CA MET A 501 -10.82 -8.66 -20.91
C MET A 501 -10.35 -9.78 -21.82
N ASP A 502 -10.49 -9.54 -23.12
CA ASP A 502 -9.95 -10.41 -24.15
C ASP A 502 -8.45 -10.58 -23.96
N ASN A 503 -8.01 -11.84 -23.95
CA ASN A 503 -6.60 -12.22 -23.80
C ASN A 503 -6.12 -12.93 -25.08
N PRO A 504 -5.99 -12.22 -26.21
CA PRO A 504 -5.65 -12.82 -27.49
C PRO A 504 -4.22 -13.38 -27.53
N SER A 505 -3.33 -12.95 -26.63
CA SER A 505 -1.97 -13.51 -26.55
C SER A 505 -1.93 -14.89 -25.91
N GLY A 506 -2.99 -15.32 -25.21
CA GLY A 506 -3.00 -16.58 -24.46
C GLY A 506 -2.04 -16.60 -23.26
N MET A 507 -1.44 -15.45 -22.91
CA MET A 507 -0.54 -15.33 -21.76
C MET A 507 -1.31 -15.53 -20.44
N THR A 508 -0.61 -15.79 -19.35
CA THR A 508 -1.25 -15.93 -18.04
C THR A 508 -1.88 -14.61 -17.58
N LEU A 509 -2.96 -14.70 -16.80
CA LEU A 509 -3.60 -13.55 -16.15
C LEU A 509 -2.92 -13.15 -14.84
N TYR A 510 -1.83 -13.83 -14.50
CA TYR A 510 -1.01 -13.71 -13.30
C TYR A 510 0.48 -13.67 -13.71
N ASN A 511 1.40 -13.36 -12.79
CA ASN A 511 2.82 -13.27 -13.10
C ASN A 511 3.42 -14.66 -13.43
N SER A 512 3.99 -14.80 -14.62
CA SER A 512 4.68 -16.03 -15.08
C SER A 512 6.06 -15.76 -15.68
N GLU A 513 6.44 -14.49 -15.82
CA GLU A 513 7.70 -14.05 -16.43
C GLU A 513 8.47 -13.15 -15.46
N LYS A 514 9.80 -13.22 -15.50
CA LYS A 514 10.68 -12.30 -14.77
C LYS A 514 11.00 -11.08 -15.63
N GLN A 515 11.16 -9.93 -15.00
CA GLN A 515 11.67 -8.73 -15.67
C GLN A 515 13.18 -8.85 -15.88
N ASP A 516 13.64 -8.48 -17.08
CA ASP A 516 15.05 -8.16 -17.31
C ASP A 516 15.31 -6.71 -16.87
N HIS A 517 16.27 -6.53 -15.96
CA HIS A 517 16.66 -5.24 -15.40
C HIS A 517 17.91 -4.66 -16.07
N ASN A 518 18.40 -5.27 -17.15
CA ASN A 518 19.56 -4.83 -17.94
C ASN A 518 20.85 -4.65 -17.11
N LEU A 519 21.11 -5.58 -16.19
CA LEU A 519 22.25 -5.49 -15.28
C LEU A 519 23.51 -6.19 -15.76
N GLU A 520 23.47 -6.97 -16.83
CA GLU A 520 24.62 -7.80 -17.24
C GLU A 520 25.84 -6.97 -17.68
N ASN A 521 25.60 -5.82 -18.31
CA ASN A 521 26.63 -5.02 -18.97
C ASN A 521 26.92 -3.69 -18.26
N VAL A 522 26.58 -3.56 -16.98
CA VAL A 522 26.84 -2.33 -16.21
C VAL A 522 28.31 -2.22 -15.81
N LEU A 523 28.85 -0.99 -15.82
CA LEU A 523 30.25 -0.70 -15.50
C LEU A 523 30.67 -1.20 -14.11
N ASP A 524 29.74 -1.25 -13.15
CA ASP A 524 30.01 -1.72 -11.79
C ASP A 524 30.62 -3.12 -11.70
N TRP A 525 30.39 -4.01 -12.65
CA TRP A 525 31.02 -5.33 -12.62
C TRP A 525 32.54 -5.23 -12.78
N GLU A 526 33.03 -4.28 -13.58
CA GLU A 526 34.45 -3.98 -13.68
C GLU A 526 34.98 -3.36 -12.38
N LEU A 527 34.20 -2.47 -11.77
CA LEU A 527 34.56 -1.86 -10.48
C LEU A 527 34.68 -2.90 -9.37
N VAL A 528 33.70 -3.81 -9.25
CA VAL A 528 33.72 -4.92 -8.28
C VAL A 528 34.92 -5.82 -8.50
N LYS A 529 35.21 -6.18 -9.76
CA LYS A 529 36.36 -7.02 -10.10
C LYS A 529 37.68 -6.38 -9.69
N ASN A 530 37.84 -5.08 -9.92
CA ASN A 530 39.03 -4.35 -9.50
C ASN A 530 39.10 -4.18 -7.96
N ALA A 531 37.95 -4.08 -7.30
CA ALA A 531 37.84 -3.91 -5.85
C ALA A 531 38.01 -5.20 -5.05
N ALA A 532 38.25 -6.36 -5.69
CA ALA A 532 38.30 -7.66 -5.02
C ALA A 532 39.21 -7.66 -3.77
N LYS A 533 40.43 -7.12 -3.88
CA LYS A 533 41.36 -7.02 -2.73
C LYS A 533 40.84 -6.12 -1.61
N ALA A 534 40.24 -4.99 -1.95
CA ALA A 534 39.61 -4.10 -0.97
C ALA A 534 38.44 -4.79 -0.25
N ILE A 535 37.61 -5.54 -0.98
CA ILE A 535 36.46 -6.25 -0.42
C ILE A 535 36.90 -7.47 0.38
N GLU A 536 37.99 -8.15 0.01
CA GLU A 536 38.45 -9.37 0.67
C GLU A 536 39.26 -9.08 1.93
N SER A 537 40.30 -8.26 1.80
CA SER A 537 41.32 -8.02 2.83
C SER A 537 41.42 -6.57 3.30
N LYS A 538 40.54 -5.67 2.84
CA LYS A 538 40.57 -4.22 3.15
C LYS A 538 41.84 -3.52 2.68
N GLU A 539 42.50 -4.05 1.66
CA GLU A 539 43.66 -3.43 1.04
C GLU A 539 43.25 -2.22 0.19
N PRO A 540 43.98 -1.09 0.28
CA PRO A 540 43.74 0.04 -0.61
C PRO A 540 43.94 -0.31 -2.09
N VAL A 541 42.98 0.07 -2.93
CA VAL A 541 43.02 -0.11 -4.39
C VAL A 541 42.83 1.22 -5.10
N PHE A 542 43.51 1.35 -6.24
CA PHE A 542 43.50 2.53 -7.10
C PHE A 542 43.32 2.08 -8.55
N ALA A 543 42.43 2.73 -9.28
CA ALA A 543 42.21 2.45 -10.70
C ALA A 543 41.56 3.64 -11.41
N SER A 544 41.63 3.62 -12.75
CA SER A 544 40.99 4.61 -13.60
C SER A 544 40.08 3.95 -14.62
N PHE A 545 38.92 4.55 -14.87
CA PHE A 545 37.90 4.02 -15.79
C PHE A 545 37.40 5.11 -16.74
N ASN A 546 37.07 4.73 -17.97
CA ASN A 546 36.31 5.62 -18.85
C ASN A 546 34.82 5.52 -18.50
N ILE A 547 34.11 6.65 -18.51
CA ILE A 547 32.68 6.68 -18.21
C ILE A 547 31.91 7.52 -19.24
N LYS A 548 30.72 7.06 -19.59
CA LYS A 548 29.82 7.72 -20.54
C LYS A 548 28.45 7.95 -19.91
N ASN A 549 27.66 8.82 -20.54
CA ASN A 549 26.35 9.20 -20.01
C ASN A 549 25.34 8.03 -19.99
N THR A 550 25.63 6.94 -20.69
CA THR A 550 24.87 5.68 -20.64
C THR A 550 25.24 4.81 -19.43
N ASP A 551 26.36 5.08 -18.76
CA ASP A 551 26.81 4.38 -17.56
C ASP A 551 26.14 5.00 -16.32
N ARG A 552 24.91 4.54 -16.08
CA ARG A 552 24.04 5.01 -15.00
C ARG A 552 24.34 4.24 -13.72
N THR A 553 24.09 4.86 -12.57
CA THR A 553 24.12 4.17 -11.27
C THR A 553 25.51 3.63 -10.89
N THR A 554 26.56 4.26 -11.44
CA THR A 554 27.93 3.78 -11.27
C THR A 554 28.36 3.81 -9.80
N GLY A 555 28.84 2.67 -9.29
CA GLY A 555 29.33 2.40 -7.94
C GLY A 555 28.29 1.83 -6.97
N THR A 556 27.03 1.73 -7.35
CA THR A 556 25.97 1.25 -6.46
C THR A 556 26.05 -0.26 -6.22
N ILE A 557 26.35 -1.06 -7.24
CA ILE A 557 26.56 -2.51 -7.07
C ILE A 557 27.81 -2.76 -6.24
N LEU A 558 28.90 -2.02 -6.50
CA LEU A 558 30.10 -2.07 -5.66
C LEU A 558 29.77 -1.78 -4.19
N SER A 559 28.97 -0.75 -3.96
CA SER A 559 28.53 -0.38 -2.61
C SER A 559 27.69 -1.47 -1.95
N ASN A 560 26.84 -2.16 -2.71
CA ASN A 560 26.07 -3.29 -2.20
C ASN A 560 26.97 -4.49 -1.84
N GLU A 561 27.99 -4.83 -2.64
CA GLU A 561 28.91 -5.93 -2.29
C GLU A 561 29.68 -5.66 -1.00
N ILE A 562 30.17 -4.43 -0.83
CA ILE A 562 30.84 -4.03 0.42
C ILE A 562 29.85 -4.09 1.59
N THR A 563 28.64 -3.58 1.39
CA THR A 563 27.61 -3.53 2.44
C THR A 563 27.14 -4.93 2.85
N LYS A 564 27.04 -5.90 1.94
CA LYS A 564 26.73 -7.29 2.30
C LYS A 564 27.74 -7.88 3.29
N LYS A 565 29.02 -7.54 3.15
CA LYS A 565 30.09 -8.09 3.99
C LYS A 565 30.33 -7.27 5.26
N TYR A 566 30.31 -5.94 5.14
CA TYR A 566 30.73 -5.02 6.20
C TYR A 566 29.60 -4.16 6.77
N GLN A 567 28.37 -4.33 6.27
CA GLN A 567 27.18 -3.64 6.75
C GLN A 567 27.39 -2.11 6.75
N SER A 568 26.82 -1.39 7.71
CA SER A 568 26.98 0.07 7.84
C SER A 568 28.36 0.52 8.30
N ALA A 569 29.21 -0.38 8.77
CA ALA A 569 30.60 -0.05 9.10
C ALA A 569 31.40 0.26 7.82
N GLY A 570 31.11 -0.45 6.73
CA GLY A 570 31.79 -0.30 5.44
C GLY A 570 33.29 -0.61 5.53
N LEU A 571 34.07 0.01 4.64
CA LEU A 571 35.52 -0.10 4.63
C LEU A 571 36.19 1.12 5.30
N PRO A 572 37.46 1.01 5.71
CA PRO A 572 38.26 2.17 6.10
C PRO A 572 38.23 3.26 5.03
N GLN A 573 38.37 4.52 5.43
CA GLN A 573 38.36 5.65 4.50
C GLN A 573 39.42 5.48 3.40
N ASN A 574 39.07 5.83 2.16
CA ASN A 574 39.97 5.75 1.00
C ASN A 574 40.55 4.34 0.76
N THR A 575 39.79 3.27 1.05
CA THR A 575 40.19 1.90 0.68
C THR A 575 40.01 1.66 -0.81
N ILE A 576 39.00 2.26 -1.44
CA ILE A 576 38.80 2.18 -2.89
C ILE A 576 38.86 3.60 -3.45
N ASN A 577 39.81 3.86 -4.35
CA ASN A 577 40.00 5.18 -4.96
C ASN A 577 39.96 5.05 -6.47
N TYR A 578 38.83 5.40 -7.08
CA TYR A 578 38.64 5.29 -8.52
C TYR A 578 38.47 6.66 -9.17
N THR A 579 39.25 6.88 -10.23
CA THR A 579 39.15 8.08 -11.06
C THR A 579 38.42 7.73 -12.35
N PHE A 580 37.42 8.50 -12.72
CA PHE A 580 36.65 8.33 -13.93
C PHE A 580 37.01 9.43 -14.92
N THR A 581 36.97 9.15 -16.22
CA THR A 581 37.20 10.14 -17.27
C THR A 581 36.07 10.08 -18.29
N GLY A 582 35.36 11.20 -18.46
CA GLY A 582 34.26 11.33 -19.42
C GLY A 582 33.06 12.06 -18.83
N SER A 583 31.87 11.47 -18.93
CA SER A 583 30.64 12.08 -18.40
C SER A 583 29.75 11.00 -17.82
N ALA A 584 29.49 11.03 -16.51
CA ALA A 584 28.67 10.01 -15.87
C ALA A 584 27.19 10.11 -16.28
N GLY A 585 26.50 8.96 -16.32
CA GLY A 585 25.05 8.90 -16.41
C GLY A 585 24.37 9.31 -15.11
N GLN A 586 23.03 9.25 -15.09
CA GLN A 586 22.25 9.52 -13.88
C GLN A 586 22.68 8.62 -12.72
N SER A 587 22.56 9.14 -11.49
CA SER A 587 22.80 8.40 -10.25
C SER A 587 24.24 7.94 -10.02
N PHE A 588 25.25 8.67 -10.53
CA PHE A 588 26.66 8.44 -10.20
C PHE A 588 26.91 8.50 -8.67
N GLY A 589 27.46 7.41 -8.11
CA GLY A 589 27.70 7.31 -6.67
C GLY A 589 26.44 7.14 -5.82
N ALA A 590 25.30 6.76 -6.41
CA ALA A 590 24.08 6.53 -5.64
C ALA A 590 24.30 5.41 -4.60
N PHE A 591 23.86 5.68 -3.36
CA PHE A 591 24.02 4.79 -2.21
C PHE A 591 25.48 4.37 -1.92
N CYS A 592 26.44 5.24 -2.24
CA CYS A 592 27.85 4.98 -1.99
C CYS A 592 28.13 4.70 -0.51
N THR A 593 28.77 3.56 -0.23
CA THR A 593 29.10 3.16 1.16
C THR A 593 30.48 3.67 1.59
N LYS A 594 30.75 3.62 2.89
CA LYS A 594 32.02 4.11 3.47
C LYS A 594 33.22 3.36 2.90
N GLY A 595 34.28 4.13 2.64
CA GLY A 595 35.58 3.64 2.16
C GLY A 595 35.76 3.66 0.64
N ILE A 596 34.72 4.05 -0.11
CA ILE A 596 34.81 4.37 -1.53
C ILE A 596 35.05 5.88 -1.70
N SER A 597 36.00 6.22 -2.57
CA SER A 597 36.29 7.57 -3.02
C SER A 597 36.32 7.59 -4.54
N PHE A 598 35.43 8.38 -5.14
CA PHE A 598 35.33 8.55 -6.58
C PHE A 598 35.69 9.98 -6.98
N GLU A 599 36.48 10.10 -8.04
CA GLU A 599 36.82 11.35 -8.71
C GLU A 599 36.32 11.23 -10.16
N LEU A 600 35.61 12.24 -10.68
CA LEU A 600 35.06 12.25 -12.04
C LEU A 600 35.58 13.45 -12.83
#